data_AF-A0A9C9N762-F1
#
_entry.id   AF-A0A9C9N762-F1
#
_cell.length_a   1.000
_cell.length_b   1.000
_cell.length_c   1.000
_cell.angle_alpha   90.00
_cell.angle_beta   90.00
_cell.angle_gamma   90.00
#
_symmetry.space_group_name_H-M   'P 1'
#
loop_
_entity.id
_entity.type
_entity.pdbx_description
1 polymer ?
#
loop_
_entity_poly.entity_id
_entity_poly.type
_entity_poly.pdbx_seq_one_letter_code
_entity_poly.pdbx_strand_id
1 'polypeptide(L)' 'MTGWTLADENDNTYNFPDNFILRREHEVRVWTASGVDTTTDLHWGRSSGVWSSKGDTAFLRDPEGELVDSFTWTGDDSE' A
#
# COMPACT_ATOMS: atom_id res chain seq x y z
N MET A 1 -3.88 -2.27 12.28
CA MET A 1 -3.93 -2.57 10.84
C MET A 1 -3.92 -4.07 10.55
N THR A 2 -3.92 -4.96 11.56
CA THR A 2 -4.11 -6.40 11.32
C THR A 2 -5.34 -6.64 10.44
N GLY A 3 -5.20 -7.45 9.39
CA GLY A 3 -6.27 -7.79 8.45
C GLY A 3 -6.53 -6.74 7.36
N TRP A 4 -5.95 -5.56 7.45
CA TRP A 4 -6.06 -4.56 6.38
C TRP A 4 -5.22 -4.96 5.18
N THR A 5 -5.66 -4.52 4.00
CA THR A 5 -4.92 -4.75 2.75
C THR A 5 -4.77 -3.50 1.91
N LEU A 6 -3.65 -3.39 1.22
CA LEU A 6 -3.40 -2.40 0.17
C LEU A 6 -3.25 -3.13 -1.17
N ALA A 7 -4.01 -2.77 -2.18
CA ALA A 7 -3.97 -3.41 -3.49
C ALA A 7 -3.92 -2.41 -4.65
N ASP A 8 -3.42 -2.84 -5.80
CA ASP A 8 -3.52 -2.12 -7.07
C ASP A 8 -4.69 -2.63 -7.93
N GLU A 9 -4.85 -2.09 -9.15
CA GLU A 9 -5.88 -2.52 -10.11
C GLU A 9 -5.66 -3.94 -10.68
N ASN A 10 -4.49 -4.53 -10.44
CA ASN A 10 -4.11 -5.87 -10.90
C ASN A 10 -4.19 -6.92 -9.77
N ASP A 11 -4.87 -6.61 -8.66
CA ASP A 11 -5.01 -7.46 -7.48
C ASP A 11 -3.67 -7.85 -6.82
N ASN A 12 -2.59 -7.11 -7.09
CA ASN A 12 -1.38 -7.23 -6.30
C ASN A 12 -1.71 -6.75 -4.89
N THR A 13 -1.81 -7.68 -3.94
CA THR A 13 -2.26 -7.39 -2.58
C THR A 13 -1.12 -7.43 -1.57
N TYR A 14 -0.96 -6.35 -0.81
CA TYR A 14 -0.15 -6.26 0.39
C TYR A 14 -1.02 -6.45 1.62
N ASN A 15 -0.61 -7.34 2.52
CA ASN A 15 -1.26 -7.54 3.81
C ASN A 15 -0.43 -6.82 4.88
N PHE A 16 -1.07 -5.93 5.65
CA PHE A 16 -0.37 -5.28 6.75
C PHE A 16 0.04 -6.31 7.81
N PRO A 17 1.22 -6.17 8.44
CA PRO A 17 1.70 -7.15 9.40
C PRO A 17 0.76 -7.26 10.62
N ASP A 18 0.68 -8.46 11.17
CA ASP A 18 -0.06 -8.69 12.40
C ASP A 18 0.46 -7.78 13.52
N ASN A 19 -0.48 -7.16 14.24
CA ASN A 19 -0.22 -6.21 15.32
C ASN A 19 0.46 -4.91 14.89
N PHE A 20 0.55 -4.60 13.59
CA PHE A 20 0.98 -3.28 13.15
C PHE A 20 -0.05 -2.22 13.58
N ILE A 21 0.44 -1.16 14.23
CA ILE A 21 -0.36 -0.04 14.74
C ILE A 21 0.07 1.23 14.02
N LEU A 22 -0.81 1.75 13.17
CA LEU A 22 -0.72 3.12 12.68
C LEU A 22 -1.42 4.03 13.68
N ARG A 23 -0.66 4.92 14.33
CA ARG A 23 -1.22 5.90 15.26
C ARG A 23 -1.90 7.02 14.49
N ARG A 24 -2.90 7.63 15.13
CA ARG A 24 -3.54 8.85 14.61
C ARG A 24 -2.46 9.92 14.35
N GLU A 25 -2.59 10.65 13.24
CA GLU A 25 -1.66 11.74 12.83
C GLU A 25 -0.25 11.26 12.44
N HIS A 26 -0.02 9.95 12.32
CA HIS A 26 1.22 9.38 11.79
C HIS A 26 1.01 8.79 10.39
N GLU A 27 2.10 8.69 9.63
CA GLU A 27 2.19 8.06 8.32
C GLU A 27 3.00 6.76 8.40
N VAL A 28 2.68 5.81 7.52
CA VAL A 28 3.52 4.68 7.18
C VAL A 28 3.70 4.62 5.66
N ARG A 29 4.90 4.24 5.22
CA ARG A 29 5.21 4.00 3.81
C ARG A 29 5.28 2.52 3.55
N VAL A 30 4.63 2.08 2.48
CA VAL A 30 4.71 0.70 2.00
C VAL A 30 5.55 0.68 0.73
N TRP A 31 6.77 0.18 0.85
CA TRP A 31 7.68 -0.03 -0.26
C TRP A 31 7.34 -1.34 -0.94
N THR A 32 7.19 -1.32 -2.27
CA THR A 32 7.02 -2.55 -3.05
C THR A 32 8.25 -3.46 -2.97
N ALA A 33 9.44 -2.87 -2.81
CA ALA A 33 10.71 -3.57 -2.79
C ALA A 33 10.92 -4.40 -1.50
N SER A 34 11.94 -5.27 -1.54
CA SER A 34 12.50 -5.90 -0.36
C SER A 34 13.15 -4.89 0.60
N GLY A 35 13.17 -5.26 1.88
CA GLY A 35 13.74 -4.47 2.96
C GLY A 35 13.35 -5.05 4.31
N VAL A 36 13.57 -4.28 5.37
CA VAL A 36 13.26 -4.68 6.75
C VAL A 36 12.21 -3.74 7.29
N ASP A 37 11.11 -4.31 7.78
CA ASP A 37 10.03 -3.53 8.36
C ASP A 37 10.48 -2.73 9.58
N THR A 38 10.01 -1.50 9.65
CA THR A 38 10.15 -0.59 10.78
C THR A 38 8.78 -0.02 11.15
N THR A 39 8.75 0.90 12.11
CA THR A 39 7.49 1.57 12.51
C THR A 39 6.91 2.48 11.44
N THR A 40 7.74 2.96 10.50
CA THR A 40 7.35 3.95 9.48
C THR A 40 7.50 3.43 8.06
N ASP A 41 8.25 2.35 7.86
CA ASP A 41 8.57 1.81 6.56
C ASP A 41 8.30 0.30 6.59
N LEU A 42 7.36 -0.11 5.75
CA LEU A 42 6.99 -1.50 5.55
C LEU A 42 7.43 -1.93 4.16
N HIS A 43 7.82 -3.19 4.02
CA HIS A 43 8.38 -3.73 2.78
C HIS A 43 7.56 -4.93 2.30
N TRP A 44 7.06 -4.84 1.08
CA TRP A 44 6.28 -5.89 0.44
C TRP A 44 7.14 -7.06 -0.06
N GLY A 45 8.46 -6.90 -0.10
CA GLY A 45 9.35 -8.01 -0.41
C GLY A 45 9.40 -8.39 -1.89
N ARG A 46 8.87 -7.56 -2.79
CA ARG A 46 8.81 -7.88 -4.23
C ARG A 46 10.11 -7.49 -4.93
N SER A 47 10.49 -8.29 -5.92
CA SER A 47 11.65 -8.03 -6.79
C SER A 47 11.29 -7.16 -8.00
N SER A 48 10.00 -6.89 -8.22
CA SER A 48 9.49 -6.08 -9.33
C SER A 48 8.51 -5.03 -8.82
N GLY A 49 8.44 -3.90 -9.51
CA GLY A 49 7.44 -2.87 -9.27
C GLY A 49 6.02 -3.41 -9.42
N VAL A 50 5.11 -2.81 -8.67
CA VAL A 50 3.66 -3.06 -8.72
C VAL A 50 3.01 -1.89 -9.44
N TRP A 51 3.38 -0.68 -9.04
CA TRP A 51 2.80 0.55 -9.55
C TRP A 51 3.11 0.81 -11.02
N SER A 52 2.07 1.03 -11.82
CA SER A 52 2.18 1.38 -13.24
C SER A 52 2.65 2.83 -13.43
N SER A 53 3.62 3.04 -14.31
CA SER A 53 4.15 4.37 -14.66
C SER A 53 3.21 5.19 -15.57
N LYS A 54 2.08 4.63 -16.00
CA LYS A 54 1.08 5.29 -16.86
C LYS A 54 -0.15 5.74 -16.09
N GLY A 55 -0.06 5.70 -14.77
CA GLY A 55 -1.20 5.78 -13.88
C GLY A 55 -1.55 4.43 -13.27
N ASP A 56 -2.04 4.48 -12.04
CA ASP A 56 -2.43 3.35 -11.21
C ASP A 56 -3.35 3.82 -10.08
N THR A 57 -4.15 2.91 -9.54
CA THR A 57 -5.02 3.17 -8.39
C THR A 57 -4.67 2.25 -7.23
N ALA A 58 -4.33 2.84 -6.09
CA ALA A 58 -4.17 2.14 -4.83
C ALA A 58 -5.52 2.05 -4.10
N PHE A 59 -5.88 0.88 -3.59
CA PHE A 59 -7.09 0.62 -2.82
C PHE A 59 -6.74 0.12 -1.42
N LEU A 60 -7.24 0.81 -0.39
CA LEU A 60 -7.11 0.41 1.00
C LEU A 60 -8.41 -0.22 1.48
N ARG A 61 -8.33 -1.46 1.98
CA ARG A 61 -9.48 -2.19 2.51
C ARG A 61 -9.30 -2.55 3.97
N ASP A 62 -10.41 -2.57 4.69
CA ASP A 62 -10.48 -3.03 6.08
C ASP A 62 -10.48 -4.57 6.17
N PRO A 63 -10.44 -5.15 7.38
CA PRO A 63 -10.42 -6.61 7.59
C PRO A 63 -11.66 -7.34 7.08
N GLU A 64 -12.78 -6.64 6.93
CA GLU A 64 -14.03 -7.14 6.36
C GLU A 64 -14.00 -7.14 4.82
N GLY A 65 -13.00 -6.50 4.22
CA GLY A 65 -12.81 -6.39 2.77
C GLY A 65 -13.48 -5.16 2.16
N GLU A 66 -14.07 -4.29 2.98
CA GLU A 66 -14.72 -3.06 2.54
C GLU A 66 -13.69 -2.03 2.11
N LEU A 67 -13.99 -1.30 1.04
CA LEU A 67 -13.12 -0.23 0.55
C LEU A 67 -13.22 0.97 1.49
N VAL A 68 -12.10 1.34 2.11
CA VAL A 68 -12.02 2.48 3.03
C VAL A 68 -11.50 3.72 2.31
N ASP A 69 -10.50 3.56 1.45
CA ASP A 69 -9.93 4.67 0.69
C ASP A 69 -9.33 4.20 -0.64
N SER A 70 -9.19 5.13 -1.58
CA SER A 70 -8.53 4.88 -2.85
C SER A 70 -7.81 6.13 -3.35
N PHE A 71 -6.64 5.93 -3.95
CA PHE A 71 -5.87 7.01 -4.56
C PHE A 71 -5.43 6.64 -5.97
N THR A 72 -5.81 7.46 -6.95
CA THR A 72 -5.40 7.28 -8.35
C THR A 72 -4.32 8.29 -8.70
N TRP A 73 -3.20 7.77 -9.19
CA TRP A 73 -2.20 8.57 -9.91
C TRP A 73 -2.44 8.39 -11.41
N THR A 74 -2.40 9.46 -12.20
CA THR A 74 -2.77 9.42 -13.62
C THR A 74 -1.59 9.33 -14.58
N GLY A 75 -0.36 9.24 -14.07
CA GLY A 75 0.83 9.21 -14.93
C GLY A 75 1.18 10.55 -15.60
N ASP A 76 0.41 11.60 -15.33
CA ASP A 76 0.59 12.90 -15.95
C ASP A 76 1.57 13.72 -15.10
N ASP A 77 2.83 13.69 -15.52
CA ASP A 77 3.93 14.50 -15.00
C ASP A 77 3.88 15.91 -15.62
N SER A 78 2.72 16.57 -15.58
CA SER A 78 2.61 17.98 -15.95
C SER A 78 3.04 18.86 -14.77
N GLU A 79 4.36 19.02 -14.61
CA GLU A 79 4.96 20.23 -13.99
C GLU A 79 5.04 21.39 -14.99
#